data_AF-A0A1G5HY24-F1
#
_entry.id   AF-A0A1G5HY24-F1
#
_cell.length_a   1.000
_cell.length_b   1.000
_cell.length_c   1.000
_cell.angle_alpha   90.00
_cell.angle_beta   90.00
_cell.angle_gamma   90.00
#
_symmetry.space_group_name_H-M   'P 1'
#
loop_
_entity.id
_entity.type
_entity.pdbx_description
1 polymer ?
#
loop_
_entity_poly.entity_id
_entity_poly.type
_entity_poly.pdbx_seq_one_letter_code
_entity_poly.pdbx_strand_id
1 'polypeptide(L)'
;MAAHPYDFSKRRRLLSQKLNRDGLKYLFAPIRWSLLMGVAFFLAAGRWDIFRAWLAFGIHVAGAVTGAYLMLRFAPGLANQRAEAREGTKGWDKLILLSYFLVLILGVPIVAGLDLGRLGGVQMEGGSCGVGLVLYLGFFLLFYWAMLVNEHFEGTARIQKERGHKVVTRGPYGVVRHPGYVAMVFVCLADPFIIGSRLALILSFVGIGATVLRTFLEDRMLQEELEGYAEYATTVRYRLIPGVW
;
A
#
# COMPACT_ATOMS: atom_id res chain seq x y z
N MET A 1 32.14 -6.95 4.40
CA MET A 1 31.60 -5.60 4.08
C MET A 1 31.04 -4.98 5.35
N ALA A 2 31.62 -3.88 5.80
CA ALA A 2 31.25 -3.22 7.06
C ALA A 2 29.83 -2.63 6.97
N ALA A 3 29.01 -2.89 7.98
CA ALA A 3 27.72 -2.23 8.14
C ALA A 3 27.94 -0.71 8.20
N HIS A 4 27.34 0.03 7.26
CA HIS A 4 27.41 1.48 7.23
C HIS A 4 26.89 2.04 8.58
N PRO A 5 27.67 2.85 9.32
CA PRO A 5 27.25 3.36 10.61
C PRO A 5 25.95 4.16 10.44
N TYR A 6 24.97 3.86 11.29
CA TYR A 6 23.66 4.50 11.31
C TYR A 6 23.86 6.01 11.44
N ASP A 7 23.57 6.78 10.38
CA ASP A 7 23.71 8.23 10.40
C ASP A 7 22.62 8.86 11.27
N PHE A 8 22.91 8.93 12.57
CA PHE A 8 22.06 9.55 13.57
C PHE A 8 21.74 11.02 13.24
N SER A 9 22.61 11.71 12.49
CA SER A 9 22.43 13.13 12.16
C SER A 9 21.31 13.34 11.13
N LYS A 10 21.22 12.48 10.11
CA LYS A 10 20.18 12.53 9.07
C LYS A 10 18.80 12.16 9.63
N ARG A 11 18.74 11.15 10.52
CA ARG A 11 17.49 10.79 11.23
C ARG A 11 17.00 11.91 12.14
N ARG A 12 17.91 12.59 12.85
CA ARG A 12 17.60 13.79 13.65
C ARG A 12 17.05 14.91 12.77
N ARG A 13 17.63 15.10 11.57
CA ARG A 13 17.21 16.13 10.61
C ARG A 13 15.80 15.87 10.05
N LEU A 14 15.46 14.62 9.72
CA LEU A 14 14.11 14.23 9.29
C LEU A 14 13.07 14.35 10.41
N LEU A 15 13.45 14.07 11.65
CA LEU A 15 12.60 14.28 12.83
C LEU A 15 12.44 15.76 13.19
N SER A 16 13.40 16.62 12.82
CA SER A 16 13.35 18.06 13.06
C SER A 16 12.60 18.87 11.99
N GLN A 17 12.29 18.27 10.84
CA GLN A 17 11.54 18.96 9.79
C GLN A 17 10.09 19.15 10.21
N LYS A 18 9.64 20.41 10.23
CA LYS A 18 8.22 20.72 10.44
C LYS A 18 7.40 20.24 9.24
N LEU A 19 6.24 19.67 9.53
CA LEU A 19 5.29 19.25 8.51
C LEU A 19 4.76 20.47 7.75
N ASN A 20 4.78 20.43 6.42
CA ASN A 20 4.24 21.52 5.58
C ASN A 20 2.77 21.24 5.20
N ARG A 21 2.14 22.18 4.48
CA ARG A 21 0.73 22.05 4.06
C ARG A 21 0.47 20.83 3.18
N ASP A 22 1.42 20.46 2.32
CA ASP A 22 1.24 19.32 1.41
C ASP A 22 1.47 17.99 2.13
N GLY A 23 2.41 17.93 3.08
CA GLY A 23 2.56 16.83 4.03
C GLY A 23 1.27 16.60 4.83
N LEU A 24 0.62 17.66 5.30
CA LEU A 24 -0.71 17.55 5.93
C LEU A 24 -1.75 16.94 4.98
N LYS A 25 -1.87 17.46 3.75
CA LYS A 25 -2.81 16.89 2.75
C LYS A 25 -2.53 15.41 2.49
N TYR A 26 -1.26 15.02 2.43
CA TYR A 26 -0.85 13.63 2.27
C TYR A 26 -1.31 12.76 3.46
N LEU A 27 -1.15 13.21 4.70
CA LEU A 27 -1.59 12.48 5.88
C LEU A 27 -3.10 12.27 5.94
N PHE A 28 -3.89 13.23 5.46
CA PHE A 28 -5.35 13.11 5.40
C PHE A 28 -5.86 12.38 4.15
N ALA A 29 -5.02 12.17 3.13
CA ALA A 29 -5.45 11.55 1.88
C ALA A 29 -6.05 10.15 2.07
N PRO A 30 -5.46 9.24 2.87
CA PRO A 30 -6.07 7.92 3.12
C PRO A 30 -7.46 8.01 3.74
N ILE A 31 -7.70 8.92 4.68
CA ILE A 31 -9.04 9.13 5.28
C ILE A 31 -10.05 9.52 4.20
N ARG A 32 -9.71 10.47 3.32
CA ARG A 32 -10.58 10.86 2.22
C ARG A 32 -10.88 9.70 1.28
N TRP A 33 -9.89 8.86 0.98
CA TRP A 33 -10.08 7.69 0.13
C TRP A 33 -10.98 6.64 0.80
N SER A 34 -10.82 6.38 2.09
CA SER A 34 -11.72 5.50 2.86
C SER A 34 -13.17 5.99 2.84
N LEU A 35 -13.37 7.30 2.98
CA LEU A 35 -14.70 7.92 2.88
C LEU A 35 -15.28 7.77 1.47
N LEU A 36 -14.48 8.01 0.43
CA LEU A 36 -14.90 7.82 -0.96
C LEU A 36 -15.31 6.37 -1.24
N MET A 37 -14.51 5.39 -0.78
CA MET A 37 -14.83 3.97 -0.91
C MET A 37 -16.16 3.63 -0.21
N GLY A 38 -16.38 4.14 1.01
CA GLY A 38 -17.62 3.94 1.75
C GLY A 38 -18.83 4.54 1.04
N VAL A 39 -18.73 5.77 0.56
CA VAL A 39 -19.79 6.42 -0.23
C VAL A 39 -20.09 5.63 -1.50
N ALA A 40 -19.05 5.23 -2.25
CA ALA A 40 -19.21 4.45 -3.46
C ALA A 40 -19.91 3.10 -3.20
N PHE A 41 -19.52 2.41 -2.13
CA PHE A 41 -20.15 1.16 -1.69
C PHE A 41 -21.63 1.36 -1.35
N PHE A 42 -21.97 2.29 -0.46
CA PHE A 42 -23.35 2.44 0.01
C PHE A 42 -24.30 2.98 -1.06
N LEU A 43 -23.80 3.86 -1.96
CA LEU A 43 -24.55 4.27 -3.15
C LEU A 43 -24.84 3.09 -4.08
N ALA A 44 -23.83 2.25 -4.33
CA ALA A 44 -23.97 1.05 -5.13
C ALA A 44 -24.91 0.02 -4.49
N ALA A 45 -24.82 -0.17 -3.17
CA ALA A 45 -25.67 -1.08 -2.42
C ALA A 45 -27.14 -0.63 -2.36
N GLY A 46 -27.39 0.68 -2.30
CA GLY A 46 -28.74 1.24 -2.12
C GLY A 46 -29.34 0.97 -0.73
N ARG A 47 -28.53 0.53 0.22
CA ARG A 47 -28.90 0.23 1.61
C ARG A 47 -27.69 0.42 2.53
N TRP A 48 -27.93 0.64 3.82
CA TRP A 48 -26.91 1.09 4.79
C TRP A 48 -26.72 0.16 5.98
N ASP A 49 -27.49 -0.91 6.05
CA ASP A 49 -27.56 -1.87 7.16
C ASP A 49 -26.54 -3.03 7.02
N ILE A 50 -25.58 -2.91 6.10
CA ILE A 50 -24.51 -3.90 5.92
C ILE A 50 -23.40 -3.64 6.94
N PHE A 51 -23.51 -4.24 8.13
CA PHE A 51 -22.57 -4.03 9.25
C PHE A 51 -21.10 -4.27 8.86
N ARG A 52 -20.81 -5.34 8.10
CA ARG A 52 -19.43 -5.67 7.69
C ARG A 52 -18.80 -4.64 6.75
N ALA A 53 -19.60 -3.86 6.03
CA ALA A 53 -19.11 -2.73 5.25
C ALA A 53 -18.69 -1.57 6.16
N TRP A 54 -19.49 -1.24 7.17
CA TRP A 54 -19.10 -0.26 8.20
C TRP A 54 -17.84 -0.68 8.94
N LEU A 55 -17.72 -1.97 9.29
CA LEU A 55 -16.52 -2.52 9.89
C LEU A 55 -15.30 -2.32 8.98
N ALA A 56 -15.39 -2.70 7.70
CA ALA A 56 -14.29 -2.54 6.74
C ALA A 56 -13.85 -1.07 6.63
N PHE A 57 -14.77 -0.14 6.36
CA PHE A 57 -14.42 1.27 6.18
C PHE A 57 -13.99 1.94 7.51
N GLY A 58 -14.56 1.53 8.64
CA GLY A 58 -14.12 1.95 9.96
C GLY A 58 -12.68 1.53 10.25
N ILE A 59 -12.31 0.29 9.90
CA ILE A 59 -10.93 -0.21 9.99
C ILE A 59 -9.99 0.61 9.09
N HIS A 60 -10.41 0.93 7.85
CA HIS A 60 -9.61 1.79 6.96
C HIS A 60 -9.38 3.19 7.53
N VAL A 61 -10.41 3.81 8.10
CA VAL A 61 -10.28 5.12 8.77
C VAL A 61 -9.36 5.01 10.00
N ALA A 62 -9.54 3.99 10.84
CA ALA A 62 -8.69 3.76 12.00
C ALA A 62 -7.22 3.51 11.61
N GLY A 63 -6.99 2.72 10.56
CA GLY A 63 -5.66 2.48 9.99
C GLY A 63 -5.05 3.74 9.39
N ALA A 64 -5.84 4.58 8.73
CA ALA A 64 -5.40 5.87 8.21
C ALA A 64 -4.97 6.84 9.33
N VAL A 65 -5.77 6.95 10.40
CA VAL A 65 -5.45 7.77 11.58
C VAL A 65 -4.19 7.27 12.27
N THR A 66 -4.11 5.95 12.52
CA THR A 66 -2.94 5.33 13.15
C THR A 66 -1.70 5.51 12.29
N GLY A 67 -1.84 5.33 10.98
CA GLY A 67 -0.79 5.55 10.00
C GLY A 67 -0.26 6.98 9.97
N ALA A 68 -1.17 7.95 9.97
CA ALA A 68 -0.82 9.35 10.05
C ALA A 68 -0.07 9.67 11.35
N TYR A 69 -0.53 9.13 12.49
CA TYR A 69 0.15 9.25 13.76
C TYR A 69 1.57 8.65 13.74
N LEU A 70 1.74 7.44 13.20
CA LEU A 70 3.05 6.80 13.07
C LEU A 70 4.00 7.63 12.20
N MET A 71 3.52 8.16 11.07
CA MET A 71 4.34 9.03 10.21
C MET A 71 4.74 10.31 10.92
N LEU A 72 3.81 10.99 11.59
CA LEU A 72 4.10 12.19 12.39
C LEU A 72 5.14 11.91 13.47
N ARG A 73 5.04 10.76 14.14
CA ARG A 73 5.88 10.42 15.29
C ARG A 73 7.29 9.97 14.89
N PHE A 74 7.42 9.21 13.82
CA PHE A 74 8.65 8.49 13.49
C PHE A 74 9.32 8.96 12.19
N ALA A 75 8.58 9.58 11.27
CA ALA A 75 9.10 9.99 9.96
C ALA A 75 8.37 11.22 9.36
N PRO A 76 8.29 12.38 10.05
CA PRO A 76 7.52 13.53 9.57
C PRO A 76 8.08 14.10 8.25
N GLY A 77 9.41 14.10 8.07
CA GLY A 77 10.04 14.46 6.79
C GLY A 77 9.63 13.56 5.62
N LEU A 78 9.31 12.28 5.87
CA LEU A 78 8.85 11.35 4.82
C LEU A 78 7.46 11.72 4.32
N ALA A 79 6.59 12.28 5.17
CA ALA A 79 5.26 12.74 4.76
C ALA A 79 5.34 13.95 3.81
N ASN A 80 6.22 14.92 4.09
CA ASN A 80 6.47 16.04 3.18
C ASN A 80 6.98 15.55 1.82
N GLN A 81 7.97 14.66 1.82
CA GLN A 81 8.57 14.11 0.60
C GLN A 81 7.56 13.36 -0.27
N ARG A 82 6.65 12.61 0.36
CA ARG A 82 5.60 11.87 -0.37
C ARG A 82 4.49 12.76 -0.91
N ALA A 83 4.44 14.02 -0.46
CA ALA A 83 3.54 15.04 -0.96
C ALA A 83 4.15 15.88 -2.11
N GLU A 84 5.47 15.92 -2.23
CA GLU A 84 6.17 16.67 -3.27
C GLU A 84 5.89 16.14 -4.68
N ALA A 85 6.08 17.01 -5.68
CA ALA A 85 5.85 16.70 -7.08
C ALA A 85 6.73 15.54 -7.53
N ARG A 86 6.10 14.54 -8.14
CA ARG A 86 6.71 13.25 -8.51
C ARG A 86 7.42 13.32 -9.86
N GLU A 87 8.32 14.27 -10.00
CA GLU A 87 9.13 14.42 -11.21
C GLU A 87 9.94 13.14 -11.47
N GLY A 88 9.96 12.67 -12.72
CA GLY A 88 10.61 11.43 -13.11
C GLY A 88 9.79 10.14 -12.91
N THR A 89 8.51 10.22 -12.52
CA THR A 89 7.61 9.04 -12.49
C THR A 89 7.50 8.41 -13.88
N LYS A 90 7.78 7.11 -13.98
CA LYS A 90 7.69 6.37 -15.25
C LYS A 90 6.24 6.32 -15.77
N GLY A 91 6.07 6.39 -17.09
CA GLY A 91 4.74 6.43 -17.73
C GLY A 91 3.88 5.19 -17.44
N TRP A 92 4.49 3.99 -17.44
CA TRP A 92 3.79 2.75 -17.10
C TRP A 92 3.26 2.75 -15.66
N ASP A 93 3.95 3.41 -14.73
CA ASP A 93 3.55 3.49 -13.33
C ASP A 93 2.29 4.35 -13.17
N LYS A 94 2.18 5.43 -13.94
CA LYS A 94 0.96 6.26 -13.96
C LYS A 94 -0.27 5.45 -14.40
N LEU A 95 -0.12 4.57 -15.39
CA LEU A 95 -1.20 3.72 -15.87
C LEU A 95 -1.61 2.68 -14.80
N ILE A 96 -0.63 2.10 -14.09
CA ILE A 96 -0.93 1.17 -12.98
C ILE A 96 -1.57 1.91 -11.79
N LEU A 97 -1.13 3.12 -11.47
CA LEU A 97 -1.75 3.91 -10.41
C LEU A 97 -3.20 4.28 -10.77
N LEU A 98 -3.46 4.58 -12.04
CA LEU A 98 -4.82 4.76 -12.53
C LEU A 98 -5.64 3.47 -12.41
N SER A 99 -5.06 2.30 -12.72
CA SER A 99 -5.77 1.02 -12.56
C SER A 99 -6.06 0.72 -11.09
N TYR A 100 -5.16 1.02 -10.16
CA TYR A 100 -5.45 0.93 -8.72
C TYR A 100 -6.60 1.84 -8.29
N PHE A 101 -6.63 3.07 -8.80
CA PHE A 101 -7.73 3.98 -8.50
C PHE A 101 -9.06 3.42 -9.03
N LEU A 102 -9.11 3.01 -10.30
CA LEU A 102 -10.33 2.51 -10.93
C LEU A 102 -10.79 1.18 -10.33
N VAL A 103 -9.87 0.25 -10.05
CA VAL A 103 -10.21 -1.10 -9.58
C VAL A 103 -10.34 -1.16 -8.07
N LEU A 104 -9.33 -0.72 -7.31
CA LEU A 104 -9.31 -0.93 -5.85
C LEU A 104 -10.10 0.13 -5.10
N ILE A 105 -10.01 1.41 -5.50
CA ILE A 105 -10.70 2.50 -4.80
C ILE A 105 -12.16 2.63 -5.24
N LEU A 106 -12.47 2.40 -6.52
CA LEU A 106 -13.85 2.51 -7.02
C LEU A 106 -14.48 1.14 -7.30
N GLY A 107 -13.84 0.31 -8.13
CA GLY A 107 -14.40 -0.94 -8.62
C GLY A 107 -14.78 -1.94 -7.52
N VAL A 108 -13.85 -2.23 -6.61
CA VAL A 108 -14.06 -3.21 -5.52
C VAL A 108 -15.20 -2.78 -4.59
N PRO A 109 -15.23 -1.54 -4.04
CA PRO A 109 -16.37 -1.08 -3.25
C PRO A 109 -17.69 -1.05 -4.02
N ILE A 110 -17.70 -0.60 -5.27
CA ILE A 110 -18.92 -0.56 -6.10
C ILE A 110 -19.45 -1.96 -6.36
N VAL A 111 -18.59 -2.90 -6.78
CA VAL A 111 -18.97 -4.29 -7.05
C VAL A 111 -19.43 -4.97 -5.77
N ALA A 112 -18.74 -4.77 -4.65
CA ALA A 112 -19.17 -5.31 -3.36
C ALA A 112 -20.54 -4.78 -2.93
N GLY A 113 -20.79 -3.48 -3.14
CA GLY A 113 -22.06 -2.84 -2.86
C GLY A 113 -23.18 -3.41 -3.73
N LEU A 114 -22.95 -3.50 -5.05
CA LEU A 114 -23.91 -4.12 -5.97
C LEU A 114 -24.22 -5.57 -5.59
N ASP A 115 -23.18 -6.37 -5.33
CA ASP A 115 -23.27 -7.78 -4.93
C ASP A 115 -24.21 -7.95 -3.73
N LEU A 116 -23.89 -7.30 -2.60
CA LEU A 116 -24.60 -7.47 -1.34
C LEU A 116 -25.88 -6.64 -1.21
N GLY A 117 -26.07 -5.64 -2.07
CA GLY A 117 -27.20 -4.71 -2.00
C GLY A 117 -28.30 -5.01 -3.01
N ARG A 118 -27.94 -5.13 -4.30
CA ARG A 118 -28.91 -5.11 -5.42
C ARG A 118 -28.95 -6.41 -6.22
N LEU A 119 -27.84 -7.16 -6.26
CA LEU A 119 -27.71 -8.37 -7.06
C LEU A 119 -28.11 -9.65 -6.30
N GLY A 120 -28.55 -9.53 -5.04
CA GLY A 120 -28.95 -10.68 -4.23
C GLY A 120 -27.79 -11.57 -3.80
N GLY A 121 -26.56 -11.06 -3.83
CA GLY A 121 -25.36 -11.76 -3.39
C GLY A 121 -25.43 -12.12 -1.91
N VAL A 122 -25.14 -13.38 -1.61
CA VAL A 122 -25.10 -13.87 -0.23
C VAL A 122 -23.75 -13.54 0.37
N GLN A 123 -23.77 -12.80 1.48
CA GLN A 123 -22.55 -12.47 2.21
C GLN A 123 -21.82 -13.75 2.63
N MET A 124 -20.50 -13.80 2.41
CA MET A 124 -19.69 -14.97 2.74
C MET A 124 -19.84 -15.35 4.23
N GLU A 125 -20.27 -16.57 4.51
CA GLU A 125 -20.44 -17.09 5.86
C GLU A 125 -19.12 -17.56 6.49
N GLY A 126 -19.19 -18.12 7.71
CA GLY A 126 -18.05 -18.70 8.42
C GLY A 126 -16.99 -17.68 8.82
N GLY A 127 -15.73 -18.12 8.88
CA GLY A 127 -14.59 -17.32 9.34
C GLY A 127 -14.07 -16.26 8.35
N SER A 128 -14.81 -15.95 7.27
CA SER A 128 -14.35 -15.06 6.20
C SER A 128 -13.94 -13.66 6.71
N CYS A 129 -14.74 -13.08 7.62
CA CYS A 129 -14.43 -11.80 8.23
C CYS A 129 -13.12 -11.87 9.03
N GLY A 130 -12.91 -12.94 9.81
CA GLY A 130 -11.68 -13.17 10.57
C GLY A 130 -10.44 -13.27 9.68
N VAL A 131 -10.54 -14.00 8.56
CA VAL A 131 -9.47 -14.07 7.55
C VAL A 131 -9.15 -12.67 7.02
N GLY A 132 -10.18 -11.89 6.67
CA GLY A 132 -10.01 -10.52 6.20
C GLY A 132 -9.33 -9.61 7.22
N LEU A 133 -9.68 -9.73 8.51
CA LEU A 133 -9.03 -8.98 9.60
C LEU A 133 -7.56 -9.34 9.77
N VAL A 134 -7.22 -10.64 9.69
CA VAL A 134 -5.82 -11.11 9.75
C VAL A 134 -5.02 -10.57 8.56
N LEU A 135 -5.59 -10.61 7.36
CA LEU A 135 -4.97 -10.06 6.16
C LEU A 135 -4.76 -8.55 6.27
N TYR A 136 -5.76 -7.81 6.74
CA TYR A 136 -5.63 -6.37 6.95
C TYR A 136 -4.54 -6.04 7.98
N LEU A 137 -4.50 -6.78 9.09
CA LEU A 137 -3.46 -6.62 10.10
C LEU A 137 -2.07 -6.90 9.52
N GLY A 138 -1.94 -7.97 8.73
CA GLY A 138 -0.71 -8.29 8.00
C GLY A 138 -0.29 -7.17 7.04
N PHE A 139 -1.25 -6.62 6.28
CA PHE A 139 -1.02 -5.46 5.42
C PHE A 139 -0.48 -4.29 6.24
N PHE A 140 -1.16 -3.92 7.32
CA PHE A 140 -0.82 -2.76 8.12
C PHE A 140 0.59 -2.91 8.70
N LEU A 141 0.87 -4.03 9.37
CA LEU A 141 2.18 -4.26 9.99
C LEU A 141 3.31 -4.28 8.96
N LEU A 142 3.15 -5.03 7.86
CA LEU A 142 4.20 -5.17 6.85
C LEU A 142 4.43 -3.87 6.06
N PHE A 143 3.35 -3.17 5.68
CA PHE A 143 3.44 -1.91 4.94
C PHE A 143 4.17 -0.84 5.75
N TYR A 144 3.78 -0.63 7.01
CA TYR A 144 4.44 0.37 7.87
C TYR A 144 5.86 -0.05 8.27
N TRP A 145 6.12 -1.35 8.47
CA TRP A 145 7.49 -1.82 8.71
C TRP A 145 8.40 -1.55 7.51
N ALA A 146 7.96 -1.89 6.29
CA ALA A 146 8.71 -1.61 5.07
C ALA A 146 8.93 -0.10 4.88
N MET A 147 7.88 0.70 5.05
CA MET A 147 7.94 2.16 4.86
C MET A 147 8.87 2.84 5.88
N LEU A 148 8.82 2.46 7.15
CA LEU A 148 9.65 3.08 8.19
C LEU A 148 11.12 2.68 8.10
N VAL A 149 11.41 1.49 7.56
CA VAL A 149 12.78 1.00 7.37
C VAL A 149 13.45 1.60 6.13
N ASN A 150 12.66 1.89 5.09
CA ASN A 150 13.13 2.39 3.80
C ASN A 150 12.95 3.92 3.68
N GLU A 151 14.05 4.66 3.78
CA GLU A 151 14.03 6.12 3.64
C GLU A 151 13.65 6.61 2.23
N HIS A 152 13.75 5.74 1.23
CA HIS A 152 13.37 6.01 -0.16
C HIS A 152 11.98 5.47 -0.52
N PHE A 153 11.19 5.03 0.47
CA PHE A 153 9.86 4.48 0.22
C PHE A 153 8.93 5.53 -0.40
N GLU A 154 8.61 5.37 -1.69
CA GLU A 154 7.84 6.33 -2.47
C GLU A 154 6.56 5.70 -3.05
N GLY A 155 5.57 6.55 -3.38
CA GLY A 155 4.31 6.09 -3.95
C GLY A 155 4.38 5.78 -5.45
N THR A 156 5.50 6.11 -6.09
CA THR A 156 5.72 6.00 -7.54
C THR A 156 7.05 5.39 -7.86
N ALA A 157 7.12 4.69 -8.98
CA ALA A 157 8.34 4.11 -9.51
C ALA A 157 9.22 5.20 -10.15
N ARG A 158 10.28 5.62 -9.44
CA ARG A 158 11.34 6.51 -9.94
C ARG A 158 12.66 6.33 -9.17
N ILE A 159 13.76 6.78 -9.76
CA ILE A 159 15.05 6.88 -9.08
C ILE A 159 15.24 8.28 -8.48
N GLN A 160 15.33 8.35 -7.16
CA GLN A 160 15.47 9.61 -6.40
C GLN A 160 16.94 10.06 -6.32
N LYS A 161 17.56 10.39 -7.46
CA LYS A 161 18.98 10.79 -7.55
C LYS A 161 19.29 11.98 -6.65
N GLU A 162 18.36 12.93 -6.57
CA GLU A 162 18.43 14.13 -5.73
C GLU A 162 18.51 13.82 -4.22
N ARG A 163 18.09 12.62 -3.82
CA ARG A 163 18.13 12.15 -2.43
C ARG A 163 19.26 11.14 -2.16
N GLY A 164 20.11 10.89 -3.16
CA GLY A 164 21.11 9.83 -3.11
C GLY A 164 20.47 8.47 -2.86
N HIS A 165 19.52 8.07 -3.72
CA HIS A 165 18.81 6.79 -3.62
C HIS A 165 19.78 5.63 -3.44
N LYS A 166 19.64 4.90 -2.32
CA LYS A 166 20.41 3.69 -2.01
C LYS A 166 19.50 2.49 -1.79
N VAL A 167 20.04 1.31 -2.08
CA VAL A 167 19.37 0.04 -1.81
C VAL A 167 19.21 -0.18 -0.31
N VAL A 168 18.01 -0.56 0.12
CA VAL A 168 17.70 -0.90 1.51
C VAL A 168 17.61 -2.42 1.62
N THR A 169 18.46 -3.03 2.45
CA THR A 169 18.57 -4.49 2.59
C THR A 169 18.12 -5.03 3.94
N ARG A 170 17.75 -4.14 4.88
CA ARG A 170 17.40 -4.49 6.26
C ARG A 170 15.87 -4.61 6.45
N GLY A 171 15.47 -5.24 7.55
CA GLY A 171 14.05 -5.44 7.87
C GLY A 171 13.39 -6.40 6.88
N PRO A 172 12.17 -6.13 6.39
CA PRO A 172 11.46 -7.07 5.52
C PRO A 172 12.15 -7.21 4.15
N TYR A 173 12.98 -6.24 3.77
CA TYR A 173 13.83 -6.27 2.56
C TYR A 173 14.92 -7.34 2.61
N GLY A 174 15.22 -7.93 3.78
CA GLY A 174 16.13 -9.07 3.88
C GLY A 174 15.50 -10.40 3.47
N VAL A 175 14.17 -10.45 3.34
CA VAL A 175 13.41 -11.68 3.04
C VAL A 175 12.86 -11.64 1.62
N VAL A 176 12.27 -10.51 1.24
CA VAL A 176 11.70 -10.27 -0.10
C VAL A 176 12.06 -8.87 -0.56
N ARG A 177 12.23 -8.66 -1.87
CA ARG A 177 12.63 -7.37 -2.43
C ARG A 177 11.54 -6.30 -2.38
N HIS A 178 10.27 -6.71 -2.44
CA HIS A 178 9.13 -5.78 -2.52
C HIS A 178 8.08 -6.01 -1.42
N PRO A 179 8.44 -5.87 -0.13
CA PRO A 179 7.53 -6.15 0.98
C PRO A 179 6.30 -5.22 1.02
N GLY A 180 6.42 -3.99 0.51
CA GLY A 180 5.27 -3.09 0.35
C GLY A 180 4.22 -3.63 -0.63
N TYR A 181 4.65 -4.35 -1.68
CA TYR A 181 3.74 -4.99 -2.63
C TYR A 181 3.13 -6.29 -2.10
N VAL A 182 3.84 -7.03 -1.25
CA VAL A 182 3.23 -8.14 -0.48
C VAL A 182 2.10 -7.61 0.40
N ALA A 183 2.32 -6.51 1.10
CA ALA A 183 1.28 -5.87 1.89
C ALA A 183 0.08 -5.42 1.02
N MET A 184 0.33 -4.87 -0.18
CA MET A 184 -0.75 -4.52 -1.11
C MET A 184 -1.60 -5.73 -1.54
N VAL A 185 -0.99 -6.90 -1.74
CA VAL A 185 -1.74 -8.13 -2.02
C VAL A 185 -2.64 -8.51 -0.84
N PHE A 186 -2.15 -8.37 0.40
CA PHE A 186 -2.95 -8.64 1.58
C PHE A 186 -4.18 -7.74 1.68
N VAL A 187 -4.05 -6.42 1.44
CA VAL A 187 -5.22 -5.53 1.50
C VAL A 187 -6.21 -5.77 0.36
N CYS A 188 -5.72 -6.12 -0.84
CA CYS A 188 -6.60 -6.51 -1.97
C CYS A 188 -7.49 -7.70 -1.62
N LEU A 189 -7.00 -8.65 -0.81
CA LEU A 189 -7.78 -9.78 -0.35
C LEU A 189 -8.61 -9.43 0.90
N ALA A 190 -8.09 -8.60 1.80
CA ALA A 190 -8.73 -8.26 3.05
C ALA A 190 -10.14 -7.68 2.85
N ASP A 191 -10.30 -6.70 1.96
CA ASP A 191 -11.58 -5.99 1.79
C ASP A 191 -12.74 -6.91 1.36
N PRO A 192 -12.62 -7.73 0.29
CA PRO A 192 -13.64 -8.71 -0.05
C PRO A 192 -13.94 -9.71 1.06
N PHE A 193 -12.94 -10.14 1.83
CA PHE A 193 -13.14 -11.07 2.96
C PHE A 193 -13.81 -10.39 4.15
N ILE A 194 -13.44 -9.16 4.50
CA ILE A 194 -14.09 -8.41 5.60
C ILE A 194 -15.53 -8.10 5.22
N ILE A 195 -15.78 -7.57 4.02
CA ILE A 195 -17.13 -7.23 3.55
C ILE A 195 -17.97 -8.49 3.28
N GLY A 196 -17.32 -9.56 2.83
CA GLY A 196 -17.94 -10.85 2.49
C GLY A 196 -18.54 -10.89 1.08
N SER A 197 -17.93 -10.20 0.11
CA SER A 197 -18.38 -10.20 -1.30
C SER A 197 -17.48 -11.08 -2.16
N ARG A 198 -18.09 -12.09 -2.82
CA ARG A 198 -17.36 -12.99 -3.73
C ARG A 198 -17.05 -12.30 -5.06
N LEU A 199 -17.94 -11.45 -5.55
CA LEU A 199 -17.71 -10.71 -6.80
C LEU A 199 -16.57 -9.69 -6.63
N ALA A 200 -16.52 -9.02 -5.49
CA ALA A 200 -15.42 -8.13 -5.17
C ALA A 200 -14.09 -8.88 -5.03
N LEU A 201 -14.11 -10.11 -4.49
CA LEU A 201 -12.93 -10.97 -4.40
C LEU A 201 -12.39 -11.32 -5.79
N ILE A 202 -13.27 -11.69 -6.73
CA ILE A 202 -12.89 -11.96 -8.12
C ILE A 202 -12.26 -10.71 -8.76
N LEU A 203 -12.89 -9.54 -8.62
CA LEU A 203 -12.36 -8.28 -9.16
C LEU A 203 -10.99 -7.91 -8.54
N SER A 204 -10.77 -8.24 -7.27
CA SER A 204 -9.52 -7.93 -6.57
C SER A 204 -8.31 -8.66 -7.16
N PHE A 205 -8.49 -9.79 -7.84
CA PHE A 205 -7.40 -10.45 -8.57
C PHE A 205 -6.85 -9.60 -9.72
N VAL A 206 -7.65 -8.69 -10.30
CA VAL A 206 -7.15 -7.72 -11.29
C VAL A 206 -6.16 -6.75 -10.63
N GLY A 207 -6.45 -6.28 -9.41
CA GLY A 207 -5.55 -5.44 -8.62
C GLY A 207 -4.28 -6.17 -8.17
N ILE A 208 -4.40 -7.46 -7.83
CA ILE A 208 -3.25 -8.33 -7.53
C ILE A 208 -2.38 -8.48 -8.78
N GLY A 209 -2.97 -8.76 -9.95
CA GLY A 209 -2.26 -8.83 -11.22
C GLY A 209 -1.53 -7.53 -11.57
N ALA A 210 -2.18 -6.38 -11.39
CA ALA A 210 -1.56 -5.07 -11.55
C ALA A 210 -0.37 -4.87 -10.59
N THR A 211 -0.47 -5.36 -9.36
CA THR A 211 0.62 -5.30 -8.36
C THR A 211 1.79 -6.20 -8.72
N VAL A 212 1.52 -7.41 -9.21
CA VAL A 212 2.55 -8.32 -9.73
C VAL A 212 3.27 -7.69 -10.93
N LEU A 213 2.52 -7.12 -11.87
CA LEU A 213 3.09 -6.43 -13.03
C LEU A 213 3.94 -5.23 -12.60
N ARG A 214 3.43 -4.40 -11.67
CA ARG A 214 4.16 -3.25 -11.11
C ARG A 214 5.46 -3.69 -10.48
N THR A 215 5.41 -4.76 -9.69
CA THR A 215 6.58 -5.36 -9.04
C THR A 215 7.62 -5.77 -10.07
N PHE A 216 7.22 -6.44 -11.15
CA PHE A 216 8.14 -6.85 -12.21
C PHE A 216 8.82 -5.65 -12.89
N LEU A 217 8.04 -4.62 -13.27
CA LEU A 217 8.55 -3.44 -13.95
C LEU A 217 9.46 -2.60 -13.07
N GLU A 218 9.09 -2.43 -11.80
CA GLU A 218 9.91 -1.72 -10.84
C GLU A 218 11.20 -2.48 -10.52
N ASP A 219 11.13 -3.79 -10.30
CA ASP A 219 12.31 -4.60 -10.05
C ASP A 219 13.31 -4.53 -11.22
N ARG A 220 12.81 -4.56 -12.46
CA ARG A 220 13.65 -4.41 -13.66
C ARG A 220 14.30 -3.02 -13.71
N MET A 221 13.50 -1.96 -13.52
CA MET A 221 14.02 -0.59 -13.49
C MET A 221 15.09 -0.42 -12.40
N LEU A 222 14.88 -0.97 -11.21
CA LEU A 222 15.86 -0.89 -10.12
C LEU A 222 17.15 -1.65 -10.47
N GLN A 223 17.07 -2.82 -11.10
CA GLN A 223 18.26 -3.53 -11.58
C GLN A 223 19.04 -2.74 -12.65
N GLU A 224 18.35 -2.04 -13.53
CA GLU A 224 18.94 -1.27 -14.62
C GLU A 224 19.50 0.09 -14.16
N GLU A 225 18.82 0.77 -13.24
CA GLU A 225 19.06 2.19 -12.95
C GLU A 225 19.57 2.47 -11.53
N LEU A 226 19.46 1.53 -10.57
CA LEU A 226 19.89 1.72 -9.18
C LEU A 226 21.19 0.96 -8.87
N GLU A 227 22.24 1.72 -8.59
CA GLU A 227 23.55 1.18 -8.21
C GLU A 227 23.44 0.25 -6.99
N GLY A 228 24.06 -0.93 -7.08
CA GLY A 228 24.06 -1.96 -6.04
C GLY A 228 22.80 -2.84 -5.98
N TYR A 229 21.73 -2.52 -6.74
CA TYR A 229 20.48 -3.31 -6.67
C TYR A 229 20.62 -4.69 -7.32
N ALA A 230 21.39 -4.79 -8.41
CA ALA A 230 21.67 -6.08 -9.05
C ALA A 230 22.39 -7.06 -8.10
N GLU A 231 23.38 -6.57 -7.34
CA GLU A 231 24.08 -7.38 -6.32
C GLU A 231 23.12 -7.79 -5.20
N TYR A 232 22.32 -6.87 -4.68
CA TYR A 232 21.27 -7.17 -3.71
C TYR A 232 20.30 -8.26 -4.18
N ALA A 233 19.88 -8.22 -5.45
CA ALA A 233 18.97 -9.20 -6.04
C ALA A 233 19.57 -10.62 -6.13
N THR A 234 20.90 -10.76 -6.10
CA THR A 234 21.55 -12.08 -5.99
C THR A 234 21.43 -12.69 -4.59
N THR A 235 21.37 -11.84 -3.57
CA THR A 235 21.26 -12.24 -2.15
C THR A 235 19.81 -12.48 -1.77
N VAL A 236 18.92 -11.53 -2.08
CA VAL A 236 17.49 -11.64 -1.82
C VAL A 236 16.77 -11.99 -3.11
N ARG A 237 16.65 -13.30 -3.34
CA ARG A 237 16.16 -13.86 -4.62
C ARG A 237 14.69 -13.55 -4.88
N TYR A 238 13.87 -13.56 -3.82
CA TYR A 238 12.42 -13.49 -3.91
C TYR A 238 11.94 -12.04 -4.05
N ARG A 239 11.01 -11.79 -4.98
CA ARG A 239 10.35 -10.50 -5.16
C ARG A 239 9.21 -10.32 -4.17
N LEU A 240 8.34 -11.33 -4.06
CA LEU A 240 7.12 -11.27 -3.23
C LEU A 240 6.94 -12.48 -2.33
N ILE A 241 7.13 -13.70 -2.85
CA ILE A 241 6.78 -14.94 -2.13
C ILE A 241 8.01 -15.84 -2.06
N PRO A 242 8.55 -16.10 -0.85
CA PRO A 242 9.65 -17.04 -0.67
C PRO A 242 9.34 -18.41 -1.28
N GLY A 243 10.29 -18.91 -2.07
CA GLY A 243 10.18 -20.20 -2.77
C GLY A 243 9.39 -20.18 -4.08
N VAL A 244 8.73 -19.06 -4.42
CA VAL A 244 7.91 -18.95 -5.64
C VAL A 244 8.48 -17.91 -6.60
N TRP A 245 8.63 -16.66 -6.15
CA TRP A 245 9.02 -15.55 -7.01
C TRP A 245 9.67 -14.39 -6.27
#